data_AF-A0A939DS66-F1
#
_entry.id   AF-A0A939DS66-F1
#
_cell.length_a   1.000
_cell.length_b   1.000
_cell.length_c   1.000
_cell.angle_alpha   90.00
_cell.angle_beta   90.00
_cell.angle_gamma   90.00
#
_symmetry.space_group_name_H-M   'P 1'
#
loop_
_entity.id
_entity.type
_entity.pdbx_description
1 polymer ?
#
loop_
_entity_poly.entity_id
_entity_poly.type
_entity_poly.pdbx_seq_one_letter_code
_entity_poly.pdbx_strand_id
1 'polypeptide(L)'
;SVAIGEFKELMDRAKKGSGFSFVDLAADMTGIRFAELATDPQTAERLQQTLAGLDSELLFFPSIDGLPEGFDKQAFKHRYQQVDSEAYKAELQEIQRRIGELALYQG
;
A
#
# COMPACT_ATOMS: atom_id res chain seq x y z
N SER A 1 -6.37 18.45 -8.62
CA SER A 1 -7.70 17.85 -8.44
C SER A 1 -7.60 16.38 -8.76
N VAL A 2 -7.64 15.52 -7.75
CA VAL A 2 -7.70 14.07 -8.00
C VAL A 2 -9.09 13.76 -8.55
N ALA A 3 -9.15 12.95 -9.61
CA ALA A 3 -10.33 12.80 -10.43
C ALA A 3 -11.39 11.95 -9.70
N ILE A 4 -12.65 12.37 -9.75
CA ILE A 4 -13.84 11.57 -9.38
C ILE A 4 -13.78 10.13 -9.95
N GLY A 5 -13.05 9.94 -11.07
CA GLY A 5 -12.73 8.64 -11.65
C GLY A 5 -11.98 7.70 -10.70
N GLU A 6 -10.90 8.14 -10.06
CA GLU A 6 -10.12 7.30 -9.13
C GLU A 6 -10.98 6.90 -7.91
N PHE A 7 -11.78 7.82 -7.37
CA PHE A 7 -12.71 7.48 -6.30
C PHE A 7 -13.78 6.48 -6.76
N LYS A 8 -14.24 6.56 -8.00
CA LYS A 8 -15.21 5.59 -8.54
C LYS A 8 -14.58 4.21 -8.68
N GLU A 9 -13.36 4.12 -9.21
CA GLU A 9 -12.60 2.87 -9.31
C GLU A 9 -12.32 2.27 -7.94
N LEU A 10 -11.91 3.10 -6.97
CA LEU A 10 -11.73 2.71 -5.57
C LEU A 10 -13.00 2.09 -5.00
N MET A 11 -14.15 2.72 -5.25
CA MET A 11 -15.42 2.25 -4.73
C MET A 11 -15.99 1.04 -5.47
N ASP A 12 -15.67 0.86 -6.75
CA ASP A 12 -16.10 -0.30 -7.51
C ASP A 12 -15.33 -1.57 -7.08
N ARG A 13 -14.08 -1.44 -6.61
CA ARG A 13 -13.35 -2.53 -5.91
C ARG A 13 -14.06 -2.96 -4.63
N ALA A 14 -14.51 -2.01 -3.82
CA ALA A 14 -15.20 -2.28 -2.55
C ALA A 14 -16.57 -2.97 -2.72
N LYS A 15 -17.29 -2.74 -3.82
CA LYS A 15 -18.64 -3.31 -4.05
C LYS A 15 -18.68 -4.83 -4.23
N LYS A 16 -17.57 -5.46 -4.62
CA LYS A 16 -17.49 -6.92 -4.85
C LYS A 16 -16.78 -7.68 -3.71
N GLY A 17 -16.37 -6.99 -2.63
CA GLY A 17 -15.55 -7.53 -1.54
C GLY A 17 -15.95 -7.01 -0.16
N SER A 18 -15.02 -7.06 0.80
CA SER A 18 -15.19 -6.65 2.21
C SER A 18 -15.31 -5.13 2.42
N GLY A 19 -15.14 -4.32 1.37
CA GLY A 19 -15.06 -2.87 1.46
C GLY A 19 -13.70 -2.36 0.97
N PHE A 20 -13.48 -1.05 1.08
CA PHE A 20 -12.19 -0.43 0.85
C PHE A 20 -11.24 -0.71 2.03
N SER A 21 -9.98 -1.03 1.71
CA SER A 21 -8.97 -1.44 2.69
C SER A 21 -7.63 -0.75 2.45
N PHE A 22 -7.09 -0.12 3.50
CA PHE A 22 -5.70 0.35 3.48
C PHE A 22 -4.69 -0.79 3.59
N VAL A 23 -5.12 -1.98 4.05
CA VAL A 23 -4.29 -3.20 4.00
C VAL A 23 -4.03 -3.59 2.54
N ASP A 24 -5.06 -3.57 1.69
CA ASP A 24 -4.91 -3.85 0.25
C ASP A 24 -4.01 -2.81 -0.43
N LEU A 25 -4.15 -1.53 -0.06
CA LEU A 25 -3.26 -0.48 -0.57
C LEU A 25 -1.81 -0.68 -0.11
N ALA A 26 -1.59 -1.08 1.13
CA ALA A 26 -0.25 -1.41 1.61
C ALA A 26 0.36 -2.56 0.81
N ALA A 27 -0.44 -3.58 0.48
CA ALA A 27 -0.01 -4.68 -0.38
C ALA A 27 0.32 -4.21 -1.81
N ASP A 28 -0.57 -3.45 -2.45
CA ASP A 28 -0.38 -2.91 -3.80
C ASP A 28 0.89 -2.04 -3.87
N MET A 29 1.07 -1.12 -2.93
CA MET A 29 2.21 -0.20 -2.89
C MET A 29 3.53 -0.93 -2.63
N THR A 30 3.52 -1.91 -1.73
CA THR A 30 4.70 -2.75 -1.47
C THR A 30 5.05 -3.59 -2.69
N GLY A 31 4.05 -4.21 -3.33
CA GLY A 31 4.21 -5.01 -4.53
C GLY A 31 4.79 -4.22 -5.71
N ILE A 32 4.33 -2.98 -5.91
CA ILE A 32 4.90 -2.07 -6.92
C ILE A 32 6.37 -1.82 -6.64
N ARG A 33 6.72 -1.41 -5.41
CA ARG A 33 8.12 -1.13 -5.04
C ARG A 33 9.01 -2.36 -5.13
N PHE A 34 8.49 -3.52 -4.74
CA PHE A 34 9.17 -4.80 -4.90
C PHE A 34 9.44 -5.08 -6.38
N ALA A 35 8.44 -4.94 -7.25
CA ALA A 35 8.56 -5.21 -8.68
C ALA A 35 9.54 -4.25 -9.37
N GLU A 36 9.53 -2.96 -9.01
CA GLU A 36 10.50 -1.97 -9.48
C GLU A 36 11.94 -2.43 -9.20
N LEU A 37 12.24 -2.86 -7.97
CA LEU A 37 13.56 -3.39 -7.64
C LEU A 37 13.86 -4.75 -8.27
N ALA A 38 12.85 -5.61 -8.40
CA ALA A 38 13.04 -6.96 -8.93
C ALA A 38 13.29 -6.96 -10.44
N THR A 39 12.86 -5.91 -11.14
CA THR A 39 12.92 -5.81 -12.60
C THR A 39 13.95 -4.80 -13.10
N ASP A 40 14.47 -3.94 -12.23
CA ASP A 40 15.59 -3.06 -12.56
C ASP A 40 16.91 -3.85 -12.55
N PRO A 41 17.64 -3.94 -13.69
CA PRO A 41 18.93 -4.64 -13.77
C PRO A 41 19.98 -4.15 -12.75
N GLN A 42 19.87 -2.92 -12.25
CA GLN A 42 20.80 -2.36 -11.26
C GLN A 42 20.55 -2.88 -9.83
N THR A 43 19.33 -3.33 -9.52
CA THR A 43 18.93 -3.71 -8.16
C THR A 43 18.46 -5.15 -8.03
N ALA A 44 18.03 -5.78 -9.13
CA ALA A 44 17.44 -7.12 -9.15
C ALA A 44 18.33 -8.22 -8.56
N GLU A 45 19.64 -8.21 -8.84
CA GLU A 45 20.57 -9.22 -8.30
C GLU A 45 20.72 -9.08 -6.78
N ARG A 46 20.93 -7.86 -6.29
CA ARG A 46 21.00 -7.57 -4.85
C ARG A 46 19.70 -7.95 -4.14
N LEU A 47 18.55 -7.69 -4.77
CA LEU A 47 17.25 -8.05 -4.23
C LEU A 47 17.14 -9.57 -4.05
N GLN A 48 17.47 -10.35 -5.08
CA GLN A 48 17.44 -11.81 -5.03
C GLN A 48 18.38 -12.37 -3.96
N GLN A 49 19.61 -11.85 -3.86
CA GLN A 49 20.57 -12.27 -2.85
C GLN A 49 20.08 -11.95 -1.43
N THR A 50 19.47 -10.78 -1.23
CA THR A 50 18.89 -10.40 0.06
C THR A 50 17.75 -11.35 0.41
N LEU A 51 16.81 -11.58 -0.50
CA LEU A 51 15.65 -12.47 -0.31
C LEU A 51 16.05 -13.92 0.00
N ALA A 52 17.12 -14.42 -0.62
CA ALA A 52 17.61 -15.78 -0.38
C ALA A 52 18.03 -16.03 1.09
N GLY A 53 18.30 -14.97 1.86
CA GLY A 53 18.63 -15.04 3.28
C GLY A 53 17.55 -14.54 4.24
N LEU A 54 16.34 -14.22 3.77
CA LEU A 54 15.26 -13.76 4.64
C LEU A 54 14.38 -14.92 5.10
N ASP A 55 14.18 -15.01 6.42
CA ASP A 55 13.27 -15.97 7.05
C ASP A 55 11.92 -15.34 7.43
N SER A 56 11.71 -14.06 7.13
CA SER A 56 10.52 -13.31 7.55
C SER A 56 10.03 -12.32 6.51
N GLU A 57 8.72 -12.32 6.32
CA GLU A 57 8.00 -11.36 5.48
C GLU A 57 8.11 -9.91 6.01
N LEU A 58 8.30 -9.71 7.31
CA LEU A 58 8.47 -8.38 7.93
C LEU A 58 9.69 -7.60 7.40
N LEU A 59 10.57 -8.27 6.65
CA LEU A 59 11.74 -7.67 6.04
C LEU A 59 11.44 -7.03 4.68
N PHE A 60 10.31 -7.41 4.04
CA PHE A 60 9.91 -6.91 2.73
C PHE A 60 8.43 -6.51 2.61
N PHE A 61 7.62 -6.74 3.66
CA PHE A 61 6.23 -6.32 3.72
C PHE A 61 5.95 -5.52 4.99
N PRO A 62 5.26 -4.38 4.92
CA PRO A 62 5.01 -3.53 6.07
C PRO A 62 4.02 -4.20 7.03
N SER A 63 4.13 -3.93 8.34
CA SER A 63 3.07 -4.31 9.27
C SER A 63 1.76 -3.64 8.85
N ILE A 64 0.70 -4.43 8.82
CA ILE A 64 -0.67 -3.98 8.51
C ILE A 64 -1.47 -3.67 9.77
N ASP A 65 -0.88 -3.84 10.95
CA ASP A 65 -1.56 -3.65 12.21
C ASP A 65 -2.03 -2.19 12.35
N GLY A 66 -3.31 -2.04 12.69
CA GLY A 66 -3.96 -0.74 12.85
C GLY A 66 -4.25 -0.01 11.55
N LEU A 67 -3.97 -0.58 10.38
CA LEU A 67 -4.41 0.01 9.11
C LEU A 67 -5.95 -0.10 9.01
N PRO A 68 -6.64 1.00 8.64
CA PRO A 68 -8.09 0.95 8.55
C PRO A 68 -8.57 0.09 7.37
N GLU A 69 -9.63 -0.71 7.57
CA GLU A 69 -10.19 -1.57 6.51
C GLU A 69 -11.70 -1.74 6.62
N GLY A 70 -12.30 -2.33 5.59
CA GLY A 70 -13.73 -2.67 5.57
C GLY A 70 -14.67 -1.49 5.35
N PHE A 71 -14.20 -0.40 4.73
CA PHE A 71 -15.06 0.76 4.49
C PHE A 71 -15.98 0.55 3.29
N ASP A 72 -17.28 0.62 3.50
CA ASP A 72 -18.19 0.86 2.39
C ASP A 72 -18.09 2.32 1.89
N LYS A 73 -18.91 2.65 0.87
CA LYS A 73 -18.90 3.99 0.26
C LYS A 73 -19.26 5.09 1.24
N GLN A 74 -20.20 4.81 2.13
CA GLN A 74 -20.73 5.80 3.06
C GLN A 74 -19.74 6.01 4.20
N ALA A 75 -19.19 4.95 4.76
CA ALA A 75 -18.19 4.99 5.82
C ALA A 75 -16.91 5.69 5.33
N PHE A 76 -16.44 5.37 4.12
CA PHE A 76 -15.28 6.07 3.53
C PHE A 76 -15.57 7.55 3.36
N LYS A 77 -16.70 7.93 2.74
CA LYS A 77 -17.06 9.34 2.56
C LYS A 77 -17.25 10.09 3.88
N HIS A 78 -17.77 9.43 4.91
CA HIS A 78 -17.94 10.06 6.20
C HIS A 78 -16.59 10.35 6.86
N ARG A 79 -15.66 9.39 6.83
CA ARG A 79 -14.35 9.52 7.48
C ARG A 79 -13.35 10.36 6.69
N TYR A 80 -13.27 10.15 5.38
CA TYR A 80 -12.25 10.73 4.53
C TYR A 80 -12.80 11.75 3.53
N GLN A 81 -14.12 11.82 3.30
CA GLN A 81 -14.77 12.70 2.31
C GLN A 81 -14.44 12.35 0.85
N GLN A 82 -13.15 12.32 0.52
CA GLN A 82 -12.59 12.08 -0.81
C GLN A 82 -11.13 11.57 -0.70
N VAL A 83 -10.61 11.06 -1.82
CA VAL A 83 -9.28 10.42 -1.95
C VAL A 83 -8.11 11.41 -1.97
N ASP A 84 -8.37 12.71 -1.96
CA ASP A 84 -7.36 13.75 -1.83
C ASP A 84 -7.52 14.55 -0.54
N SER A 85 -8.35 14.08 0.39
CA SER A 85 -8.41 14.63 1.73
C SER A 85 -7.09 14.43 2.47
N GLU A 86 -6.78 15.36 3.38
CA GLU A 86 -5.59 15.25 4.21
C GLU A 86 -5.61 14.01 5.10
N ALA A 87 -6.79 13.60 5.58
CA ALA A 87 -6.94 12.36 6.35
C ALA A 87 -6.58 11.12 5.53
N TYR A 88 -7.03 11.03 4.28
CA TYR A 88 -6.67 9.91 3.40
C TYR A 88 -5.17 9.91 3.06
N LYS A 89 -4.62 11.08 2.74
CA LYS A 89 -3.18 11.23 2.45
C LYS A 89 -2.31 10.86 3.66
N ALA A 90 -2.76 11.15 4.88
CA ALA A 90 -2.04 10.78 6.09
C ALA A 90 -1.92 9.24 6.23
N GLU A 91 -2.98 8.50 5.93
CA GLU A 91 -2.95 7.02 5.91
C GLU A 91 -1.98 6.51 4.83
N LEU A 92 -1.99 7.13 3.63
CA LEU A 92 -1.03 6.79 2.57
C LEU A 92 0.42 7.07 2.98
N GLN A 93 0.66 8.22 3.61
CA GLN A 93 1.99 8.60 4.11
C GLN A 93 2.47 7.63 5.18
N GLU A 94 1.58 7.17 6.06
CA GLU A 94 1.90 6.15 7.06
C GLU A 94 2.28 4.82 6.41
N ILE A 95 1.54 4.37 5.40
CA ILE A 95 1.92 3.19 4.61
C ILE A 95 3.29 3.38 3.96
N GLN A 96 3.53 4.52 3.30
CA GLN A 96 4.82 4.83 2.68
C GLN A 96 5.97 4.83 3.68
N ARG A 97 5.74 5.40 4.87
CA ARG A 97 6.70 5.41 5.97
C ARG A 97 7.04 3.97 6.39
N ARG A 98 6.03 3.14 6.64
CA ARG A 98 6.22 1.72 6.99
C ARG A 98 7.00 0.96 5.93
N ILE A 99 6.69 1.17 4.65
CA ILE A 99 7.44 0.56 3.54
C ILE A 99 8.89 1.05 3.53
N GLY A 100 9.14 2.34 3.74
CA GLY A 100 10.50 2.91 3.80
C GLY A 100 11.35 2.40 4.97
N GLU A 101 10.74 1.83 6.00
CA GLU A 101 11.42 1.24 7.15
C GLU A 101 11.87 -0.20 6.95
N LEU A 102 11.40 -0.85 5.88
CA LEU A 102 11.74 -2.24 5.60
C LEU A 102 13.18 -2.35 5.10
N ALA A 103 13.93 -3.28 5.70
CA ALA A 103 15.35 -3.48 5.41
C ALA A 103 15.64 -3.71 3.92
N LEU A 104 14.72 -4.39 3.21
CA LEU A 104 14.83 -4.63 1.77
C LEU A 104 14.94 -3.33 0.94
N TYR A 105 14.33 -2.24 1.41
CA TYR A 105 14.14 -1.01 0.66
C TYR A 105 15.05 0.16 1.11
N GLN A 106 15.90 -0.05 2.12
CA GLN A 106 16.83 0.96 2.67
C GLN A 106 18.21 0.97 2.00
N GLY A 107 18.29 0.42 0.79
CA GLY A 107 19.52 0.03 0.14
C GLY A 107 20.02 0.95 -0.95
#